data_AF-A0A6G0WRN4-F1
#
_entry.id   AF-A0A6G0WRN4-F1
#
_cell.length_a   1.000
_cell.length_b   1.000
_cell.length_c   1.000
_cell.angle_alpha   90.00
_cell.angle_beta   90.00
_cell.angle_gamma   90.00
#
_symmetry.space_group_name_H-M   'P 1'
#
loop_
_entity.id
_entity.type
_entity.pdbx_description
1 polymer ?
#
loop_
_entity_poly.entity_id
_entity_poly.type
_entity_poly.pdbx_seq_one_letter_code
_entity_poly.pdbx_strand_id
1 'polypeptide(L)'
;MTTKNVMTAVYVAVFLYSVVAGITTGNTIETSKPTFTVDYERNEFLKDGQVFRYVSGSLHYFRVPKPYWKDRIQKMKAAGLNAIS
;
A
#
# COMPACT_ATOMS: atom_id res chain seq x y z
N MET A 1 -22.29 52.29 4.43
CA MET A 1 -22.48 51.24 3.39
C MET A 1 -21.22 50.39 3.16
N THR A 2 -20.10 50.69 3.83
CA THR A 2 -18.76 50.13 3.57
C THR A 2 -18.40 48.92 4.45
N THR A 3 -18.96 48.80 5.66
CA THR A 3 -18.59 47.76 6.64
C THR A 3 -19.10 46.36 6.30
N LYS A 4 -20.26 46.24 5.67
CA LYS A 4 -20.83 44.93 5.26
C LYS A 4 -20.00 44.27 4.15
N ASN A 5 -19.55 45.06 3.17
CA ASN A 5 -18.76 44.54 2.05
C ASN A 5 -17.35 44.11 2.48
N VAL A 6 -16.76 44.82 3.45
CA VAL A 6 -15.45 44.46 4.04
C VAL A 6 -15.57 43.16 4.84
N MET A 7 -16.60 43.01 5.66
CA MET A 7 -16.86 41.76 6.40
C MET A 7 -17.05 40.57 5.45
N THR A 8 -17.83 40.72 4.39
CA THR A 8 -18.01 39.65 3.38
C THR A 8 -16.70 39.30 2.68
N ALA A 9 -15.88 40.29 2.32
CA ALA A 9 -14.58 40.04 1.71
C ALA A 9 -13.62 39.28 2.65
N VAL A 10 -13.64 39.58 3.95
CA VAL A 10 -12.86 38.85 4.96
C VAL A 10 -13.32 37.40 5.08
N TYR A 11 -14.63 37.15 5.16
CA TYR A 11 -15.16 35.78 5.22
C TYR A 11 -14.79 34.95 3.97
N VAL A 12 -14.87 35.54 2.78
CA VAL A 12 -14.47 34.86 1.54
C VAL A 12 -12.96 34.60 1.53
N ALA A 13 -12.12 35.55 1.95
CA ALA A 13 -10.68 35.36 2.01
C ALA A 13 -10.27 34.25 3.00
N VAL A 14 -10.91 34.19 4.18
CA VAL A 14 -10.66 33.13 5.17
C VAL A 14 -11.11 31.76 4.63
N PHE A 15 -12.26 31.70 3.97
CA PHE A 15 -12.75 30.47 3.35
C PHE A 15 -11.78 29.97 2.27
N LEU A 16 -11.36 30.84 1.35
CA LEU A 16 -10.39 30.50 0.30
C LEU A 16 -9.04 30.05 0.87
N TYR A 17 -8.55 30.73 1.91
CA TYR A 17 -7.31 30.34 2.58
C TYR A 17 -7.41 28.94 3.20
N SER A 18 -8.52 28.64 3.88
CA SER A 18 -8.75 27.33 4.50
C SER A 18 -8.85 26.18 3.49
N VAL A 19 -9.47 26.41 2.33
CA VAL A 19 -9.55 25.43 1.24
C VAL A 19 -8.18 25.18 0.62
N VAL A 20 -7.41 26.24 0.34
CA VAL A 20 -6.05 26.12 -0.22
C VAL A 20 -5.11 25.41 0.75
N ALA A 21 -5.16 25.75 2.05
CA ALA A 21 -4.37 25.09 3.08
C ALA A 21 -4.70 23.59 3.20
N GLY A 22 -5.98 23.22 3.06
CA GLY A 22 -6.42 21.82 3.04
C GLY A 22 -5.90 21.03 1.84
N ILE A 23 -5.78 21.66 0.67
CA ILE A 23 -5.23 21.01 -0.55
C ILE A 23 -3.71 20.86 -0.46
N THR A 24 -3.00 21.82 0.14
CA THR A 24 -1.53 21.74 0.30
C THR A 24 -1.09 20.72 1.34
N THR A 25 -1.98 20.27 2.21
CA THR A 25 -1.74 19.14 3.12
C THR A 25 -1.94 17.82 2.35
N GLY A 26 -1.27 17.69 1.21
CA GLY A 26 -1.16 16.42 0.53
C GLY A 26 -0.33 15.49 1.41
N ASN A 27 -0.92 14.37 1.84
CA ASN A 27 -0.15 13.24 2.36
C ASN A 27 0.93 12.94 1.32
N THR A 28 2.19 13.23 1.65
CA THR A 28 3.32 12.65 0.93
C THR A 28 3.16 11.15 1.06
N ILE A 29 2.83 10.49 -0.06
CA ILE A 29 2.86 9.03 -0.12
C ILE A 29 4.33 8.67 -0.05
N GLU A 30 4.85 8.55 1.17
CA GLU A 30 6.14 7.96 1.47
C GLU A 30 6.08 6.52 0.96
N THR A 31 6.51 6.29 -0.29
CA THR A 31 6.68 4.96 -0.84
C THR A 31 7.85 4.32 -0.13
N SER A 32 7.56 3.73 1.04
CA SER A 32 8.48 2.89 1.78
C SER A 32 9.04 1.81 0.87
N LYS A 33 10.36 1.60 0.91
CA LYS A 33 11.00 0.51 0.17
C LYS A 33 10.39 -0.81 0.61
N PRO A 34 10.10 -1.76 -0.30
CA PRO A 34 9.58 -3.06 0.08
C PRO A 34 10.52 -3.75 1.07
N THR A 35 9.97 -4.33 2.15
CA THR A 35 10.76 -4.99 3.19
C THR A 35 10.21 -6.36 3.54
N PHE A 36 11.11 -7.26 3.93
CA PHE A 36 10.78 -8.55 4.53
C PHE A 36 11.72 -8.80 5.70
N THR A 37 11.19 -8.82 6.92
CA THR A 37 11.99 -8.95 8.15
C THR A 37 11.44 -10.07 9.03
N VAL A 38 12.28 -10.53 9.95
CA VAL A 38 11.91 -11.50 10.99
C VAL A 38 11.79 -10.75 12.31
N ASP A 39 10.60 -10.75 12.91
CA ASP A 39 10.35 -10.28 14.26
C ASP A 39 10.60 -11.46 15.22
N TYR A 40 11.79 -11.49 15.82
CA TYR A 40 12.19 -12.55 16.76
C TYR A 40 11.47 -12.46 18.11
N GLU A 41 10.99 -11.28 18.51
CA GLU A 41 10.25 -11.11 19.77
C GLU A 41 8.84 -11.70 19.65
N ARG A 42 8.18 -11.46 18.51
CA ARG A 42 6.83 -11.98 18.23
C ARG A 42 6.81 -13.33 17.52
N ASN A 43 7.96 -13.83 17.05
CA ASN A 43 8.08 -15.02 16.20
C ASN A 43 7.25 -14.92 14.90
N GLU A 44 7.28 -13.76 14.26
CA GLU A 44 6.50 -13.44 13.07
C GLU A 44 7.40 -12.98 11.92
N PHE A 45 6.93 -13.15 10.68
CA PHE A 45 7.52 -12.44 9.55
C PHE A 45 6.76 -11.14 9.35
N LEU A 46 7.47 -10.07 9.01
CA LEU A 46 6.87 -8.81 8.61
C LEU A 46 7.16 -8.57 7.13
N LYS A 47 6.11 -8.28 6.36
CA LYS A 47 6.21 -7.81 4.98
C LYS A 47 5.69 -6.38 4.95
N ASP A 48 6.53 -5.44 4.55
CA ASP A 48 6.21 -4.01 4.50
C ASP A 48 5.69 -3.47 5.85
N GLY A 49 6.31 -3.93 6.94
CA GLY A 49 5.94 -3.57 8.32
C GLY A 49 4.67 -4.25 8.87
N GLN A 50 4.00 -5.10 8.08
CA GLN A 50 2.79 -5.81 8.49
C GLN A 50 3.05 -7.29 8.71
N VAL A 51 2.35 -7.92 9.66
CA VAL A 51 2.44 -9.36 9.93
C VAL A 51 2.11 -10.16 8.67
N PHE A 52 3.00 -11.08 8.31
CA PHE A 52 2.91 -11.90 7.13
C PHE A 52 3.08 -13.37 7.47
N ARG A 53 2.16 -14.20 6.96
CA ARG A 53 2.22 -15.66 7.05
C ARG A 53 2.31 -16.23 5.65
N TYR A 54 3.39 -16.93 5.33
CA TYR A 54 3.47 -17.66 4.07
C TYR A 54 2.76 -19.01 4.18
N VAL A 55 2.06 -19.37 3.11
CA VAL A 55 1.56 -20.71 2.82
C VAL A 55 2.10 -21.06 1.45
N SER A 56 3.06 -21.98 1.43
CA SER A 56 3.83 -22.33 0.24
C SER A 56 3.55 -23.74 -0.26
N GLY A 57 3.88 -23.98 -1.51
CA GLY A 57 3.98 -25.31 -2.09
C GLY A 57 5.26 -25.42 -2.92
N SER A 58 5.76 -26.64 -3.09
CA SER A 58 7.01 -26.87 -3.82
C SER A 58 6.77 -26.95 -5.33
N LEU A 59 7.53 -26.17 -6.09
CA LEU A 59 7.54 -26.20 -7.55
C LEU A 59 8.98 -26.21 -8.07
N HIS A 60 9.51 -27.40 -8.30
CA HIS A 60 10.83 -27.55 -8.90
C HIS A 60 10.78 -27.19 -10.39
N TYR A 61 11.27 -26.00 -10.74
CA TYR A 61 11.19 -25.44 -12.10
C TYR A 61 11.75 -26.37 -13.20
N PHE A 62 12.78 -27.16 -12.89
CA PHE A 62 13.40 -28.09 -13.82
C PHE A 62 12.56 -29.36 -14.10
N ARG A 63 11.55 -29.64 -13.28
CA ARG A 63 10.61 -30.76 -13.49
C ARG A 63 9.37 -30.38 -14.30
N VAL A 64 9.22 -29.11 -14.66
CA VAL A 64 8.07 -28.60 -15.41
C VAL A 64 8.58 -27.85 -16.64
N PRO A 65 8.16 -28.21 -17.87
CA PRO A 65 8.50 -27.44 -19.06
C PRO A 65 8.07 -25.97 -18.91
N LYS A 66 8.94 -25.04 -19.34
CA LYS A 66 8.71 -23.58 -19.25
C LYS A 66 7.32 -23.12 -19.67
N PRO A 67 6.71 -23.63 -20.78
CA PRO A 67 5.36 -23.21 -21.18
C PRO A 67 4.27 -23.45 -20.13
N TYR A 68 4.47 -24.41 -19.22
CA TYR A 68 3.49 -24.75 -18.18
C TYR A 68 3.69 -24.02 -16.86
N TRP A 69 4.78 -23.28 -16.65
CA TRP A 69 5.04 -22.60 -15.36
C TRP A 69 3.91 -21.68 -14.95
N LYS A 70 3.42 -20.85 -15.87
CA LYS A 70 2.31 -19.91 -15.60
C LYS A 70 1.06 -20.65 -15.13
N ASP A 71 0.69 -21.75 -15.83
CA ASP A 71 -0.46 -22.57 -15.46
C ASP A 71 -0.29 -23.19 -14.05
N ARG A 72 0.88 -23.74 -13.73
CA ARG A 72 1.15 -24.33 -12.40
C ARG A 72 1.07 -23.29 -11.30
N ILE A 73 1.70 -22.12 -11.50
CA ILE A 73 1.70 -21.01 -10.53
C ILE A 73 0.27 -20.48 -10.32
N GLN A 74 -0.53 -20.34 -11.40
CA GLN A 74 -1.92 -19.88 -11.29
C GLN A 74 -2.79 -20.87 -10.52
N LYS A 75 -2.64 -22.18 -10.75
CA LYS A 75 -3.35 -23.22 -9.99
C LYS A 75 -2.95 -23.23 -8.51
N MET A 76 -1.67 -23.08 -8.21
CA MET A 76 -1.17 -22.93 -6.84
C MET A 76 -1.76 -21.70 -6.15
N LYS A 77 -1.83 -20.57 -6.85
CA LYS A 77 -2.47 -19.35 -6.32
C LYS A 77 -3.97 -19.54 -6.08
N ALA A 78 -4.67 -20.20 -7.00
CA ALA A 78 -6.09 -20.52 -6.86
C ALA A 78 -6.36 -21.50 -5.70
N ALA A 79 -5.39 -22.37 -5.38
CA ALA A 79 -5.44 -23.25 -4.21
C ALA A 79 -5.16 -22.52 -2.87
N GLY A 80 -4.94 -21.20 -2.88
CA GLY A 80 -4.72 -20.40 -1.68
C GLY A 80 -3.26 -20.17 -1.29
N LEU A 81 -2.31 -20.64 -2.09
CA LEU A 81 -0.88 -20.41 -1.83
C LEU A 81 -0.50 -18.96 -2.12
N ASN A 82 0.40 -18.40 -1.30
CA ASN A 82 0.92 -17.05 -1.47
C ASN A 82 2.44 -16.99 -1.69
N ALA A 83 3.11 -18.16 -1.64
CA ALA A 83 4.54 -18.33 -1.90
C ALA A 83 4.80 -19.67 -2.60
N ILE A 84 5.99 -19.81 -3.18
CA ILE A 84 6.46 -21.04 -3.85
C ILE A 84 7.89 -21.30 -3.37
N SER A 85 8.24 -22.58 -3.16
CA SER A 85 9.60 -23.04 -2.85
C SER A 85 10.20 -23.87 -3.98
#